data_AF-A0A6G0U2X0-F1
#
_entry.id   AF-A0A6G0U2X0-F1
#
_cell.length_a   1.000
_cell.length_b   1.000
_cell.length_c   1.000
_cell.angle_alpha   90.00
_cell.angle_beta   90.00
_cell.angle_gamma   90.00
#
_symmetry.space_group_name_H-M   'P 1'
#
loop_
_entity.id
_entity.type
_entity.pdbx_description
1 polymer ?
#
loop_
_entity_poly.entity_id
_entity_poly.type
_entity_poly.pdbx_seq_one_letter_code
_entity_poly.pdbx_strand_id
1 'polypeptide(L)'
;MHSELIPSSHSPTTSSHPHTRSTKNKSENKKLEIADYWSTDPLLYSPIFGKTMSRNRFQLLLRYIHFCNNNNQIKNDRLFKIDMVLQDIKNNFRSAMVPFQNLVIDESLVLWKGRLSIKQFIRTKRHRFGIKFFILCDVEIDYILDFIIYTGKTTRLVSCDANLGQSGAVVKTLMKRYLNKGHTLYTDNWYTSPILSMYLHKKKTNTCGTVRCNRRGMPPV
;
A
#
# COMPACT_ATOMS: atom_id res chain seq x y z
N MET A 1 -8.29 -49.39 30.85
CA MET A 1 -7.43 -48.74 31.86
C MET A 1 -6.28 -48.07 31.11
N HIS A 2 -6.30 -46.74 31.10
CA HIS A 2 -5.28 -45.77 30.67
C HIS A 2 -4.51 -45.94 29.35
N SER A 3 -5.03 -45.26 28.32
CA SER A 3 -4.25 -44.60 27.27
C SER A 3 -3.63 -43.30 27.81
N GLU A 4 -2.31 -43.15 27.74
CA GLU A 4 -1.60 -41.91 28.09
C GLU A 4 -1.72 -40.88 26.96
N LEU A 5 -2.20 -39.70 27.33
CA LEU A 5 -2.28 -38.49 26.52
C LEU A 5 -0.95 -37.74 26.62
N ILE A 6 -0.29 -37.49 25.49
CA ILE A 6 0.81 -36.52 25.41
C ILE A 6 0.17 -35.12 25.22
N PRO A 7 0.38 -34.15 26.13
CA PRO A 7 -0.12 -32.80 25.91
C PRO A 7 0.79 -32.03 24.95
N SER A 8 0.20 -31.56 23.85
CA SER A 8 0.81 -30.61 22.93
C SER A 8 0.84 -29.22 23.57
N SER A 9 2.02 -28.74 23.92
CA SER A 9 2.21 -27.34 24.34
C SER A 9 2.20 -26.42 23.12
N HIS A 10 1.03 -25.93 22.71
CA HIS A 10 0.93 -24.72 21.91
C HIS A 10 0.95 -23.51 22.85
N SER A 11 2.11 -22.88 22.96
CA SER A 11 2.23 -21.56 23.58
C SER A 11 1.68 -20.49 22.62
N PRO A 12 0.68 -19.69 23.03
CA PRO A 12 0.14 -18.61 22.21
C PRO A 12 1.16 -17.47 22.11
N THR A 13 1.54 -17.09 20.89
CA THR A 13 2.45 -15.98 20.62
C THR A 13 1.75 -14.65 20.83
N THR A 14 2.01 -14.03 21.98
CA THR A 14 1.65 -12.64 22.29
C THR A 14 2.38 -11.66 21.34
N SER A 15 1.67 -10.61 20.93
CA SER A 15 1.92 -9.71 19.78
C SER A 15 3.11 -8.73 19.88
N SER A 16 4.11 -8.96 20.73
CA SER A 16 5.28 -8.08 20.87
C SER A 16 6.57 -8.74 20.36
N HIS A 17 6.66 -8.98 19.05
CA HIS A 17 7.89 -9.54 18.46
C HIS A 17 9.03 -8.50 18.42
N PRO A 18 10.25 -8.81 18.87
CA PRO A 18 11.37 -7.86 18.94
C PRO A 18 11.80 -7.27 17.57
N HIS A 19 11.42 -7.92 16.47
CA HIS A 19 11.63 -7.41 15.11
C HIS A 19 10.82 -6.12 14.83
N THR A 20 9.53 -6.09 15.16
CA THR A 20 8.66 -4.92 14.88
C THR A 20 9.07 -3.70 15.70
N ARG A 21 9.53 -3.92 16.95
CA ARG A 21 10.09 -2.88 17.80
C ARG A 21 11.41 -2.34 17.26
N SER A 22 12.30 -3.21 16.77
CA SER A 22 13.56 -2.81 16.14
C SER A 22 13.33 -1.95 14.88
N THR A 23 12.39 -2.34 14.01
CA THR A 23 12.08 -1.56 12.80
C THR A 23 11.50 -0.18 13.10
N LYS A 24 10.63 -0.06 14.13
CA LYS A 24 10.10 1.23 14.58
C LYS A 24 11.20 2.15 15.13
N ASN A 25 12.09 1.61 15.96
CA ASN A 25 13.20 2.39 16.50
C ASN A 25 14.15 2.93 15.41
N LYS A 26 14.30 2.20 14.29
CA LYS A 26 15.11 2.66 13.14
C LYS A 26 14.47 3.81 12.36
N SER A 27 13.14 3.88 12.29
CA SER A 27 12.47 5.01 11.63
C SER A 27 12.63 6.31 12.43
N GLU A 28 12.70 6.21 13.76
CA GLU A 28 12.84 7.35 14.66
C GLU A 28 14.32 7.78 14.82
N ASN A 29 15.27 6.83 14.79
CA ASN A 29 16.71 7.09 14.90
C ASN A 29 17.44 6.62 13.64
N LYS A 30 17.34 7.40 12.57
CA LYS A 30 17.83 7.00 11.24
C LYS A 30 19.34 7.15 11.12
N LYS A 31 20.03 6.02 10.90
CA LYS A 31 21.47 5.97 10.61
C LYS A 31 21.74 5.73 9.13
N LEU A 32 22.96 6.05 8.70
CA LEU A 32 23.40 5.95 7.31
C LEU A 32 23.47 4.50 6.85
N GLU A 33 24.16 3.66 7.62
CA GLU A 33 24.30 2.24 7.34
C GLU A 33 23.58 1.36 8.36
N ILE A 34 23.26 0.13 7.94
CA ILE A 34 22.57 -0.82 8.81
C ILE A 34 23.46 -1.30 9.97
N ALA A 35 24.78 -1.28 9.78
CA ALA A 35 25.75 -1.67 10.79
C ALA A 35 25.83 -0.64 11.93
N ASP A 36 25.65 0.65 11.62
CA ASP A 36 25.75 1.75 12.57
C ASP A 36 24.75 1.64 13.72
N TYR A 37 23.63 0.94 13.52
CA TYR A 37 22.64 0.68 14.56
C TYR A 37 23.23 -0.12 15.74
N TRP A 38 24.30 -0.89 15.50
CA TRP A 38 25.05 -1.63 16.51
C TRP A 38 26.47 -1.08 16.72
N SER A 39 26.75 0.15 16.27
CA SER A 39 28.05 0.77 16.49
C SER A 39 28.31 0.99 17.98
N THR A 40 29.55 0.79 18.40
CA THR A 40 30.08 1.12 19.73
C THR A 40 30.77 2.49 19.74
N ASP A 41 30.86 3.17 18.60
CA ASP A 41 31.35 4.54 18.51
C ASP A 41 30.46 5.46 19.38
N PRO A 42 31.00 6.21 20.34
CA PRO A 42 30.22 7.12 21.19
C PRO A 42 29.30 8.07 20.42
N LEU A 43 29.68 8.53 19.22
CA LEU A 43 28.86 9.43 18.40
C LEU A 43 27.64 8.74 17.77
N LEU A 44 27.72 7.42 17.57
CA LEU A 44 26.69 6.61 16.96
C LEU A 44 26.05 5.64 17.95
N TYR A 45 26.49 5.60 19.21
CA TYR A 45 26.08 4.56 20.14
C TYR A 45 24.58 4.66 20.44
N SER A 46 23.87 3.54 20.30
CA SER A 46 22.44 3.45 20.57
C SER A 46 22.13 2.10 21.22
N PRO A 47 22.14 2.04 22.57
CA PRO A 47 22.11 0.77 23.30
C PRO A 47 20.85 -0.05 23.01
N ILE A 48 19.74 0.61 22.65
CA ILE A 48 18.45 -0.04 22.40
C ILE A 48 18.51 -1.14 21.34
N PHE A 49 19.30 -0.97 20.27
CA PHE A 49 19.37 -1.96 19.19
C PHE A 49 20.11 -3.22 19.64
N GLY A 50 21.30 -3.06 20.24
CA GLY A 50 22.09 -4.16 20.79
C GLY A 50 21.37 -4.89 21.93
N LYS A 51 20.68 -4.16 22.80
CA LYS A 51 19.85 -4.73 23.89
C LYS A 51 18.63 -5.50 23.38
N THR A 52 18.07 -5.13 22.22
CA THR A 52 16.88 -5.79 21.66
C THR A 52 17.25 -7.06 20.90
N MET A 53 18.27 -7.02 20.02
CA MET A 53 18.77 -8.19 19.30
C MET A 53 20.15 -7.94 18.71
N SER A 54 20.93 -8.99 18.47
CA SER A 54 22.21 -8.86 17.78
C SER A 54 22.04 -8.44 16.32
N ARG A 55 23.04 -7.73 15.77
CA ARG A 55 23.10 -7.35 14.35
C ARG A 55 22.92 -8.55 13.43
N ASN A 56 23.62 -9.64 13.72
CA ASN A 56 23.61 -10.84 12.90
C ASN A 56 22.21 -11.49 12.88
N ARG A 57 21.54 -11.58 14.05
CA ARG A 57 20.16 -12.07 14.12
C ARG A 57 19.21 -11.18 13.30
N PHE A 58 19.33 -9.86 13.42
CA PHE A 58 18.52 -8.93 12.63
C PHE A 58 18.72 -9.13 11.12
N GLN A 59 19.98 -9.23 10.66
CA GLN A 59 20.30 -9.42 9.24
C GLN A 59 19.81 -10.77 8.71
N LEU A 60 19.90 -11.84 9.51
CA LEU A 60 19.34 -13.14 9.16
C LEU A 60 17.82 -13.07 9.00
N LEU A 61 17.11 -12.47 9.96
CA LEU A 61 15.66 -12.28 9.87
C LEU A 61 15.27 -11.46 8.64
N LEU A 62 15.99 -10.36 8.37
CA LEU A 62 15.74 -9.52 7.20
C LEU A 62 15.95 -10.28 5.88
N ARG A 63 16.91 -11.21 5.84
CA ARG A 63 17.22 -12.02 4.64
C ARG A 63 16.16 -13.09 4.37
N TYR A 64 15.60 -13.68 5.42
CA TYR A 64 14.70 -14.84 5.31
C TYR A 64 13.23 -14.51 5.54
N ILE A 65 12.87 -13.24 5.75
CA ILE A 65 11.46 -12.84 5.88
C ILE A 65 10.69 -13.19 4.60
N HIS A 66 9.64 -13.97 4.77
CA HIS A 66 8.84 -14.52 3.69
C HIS A 66 7.39 -14.69 4.17
N PHE A 67 6.42 -14.39 3.31
CA PHE A 67 5.00 -14.33 3.66
C PHE A 67 4.11 -15.30 2.86
N CYS A 68 4.68 -16.16 2.01
CA CYS A 68 3.89 -17.10 1.21
C CYS A 68 4.57 -18.46 1.06
N ASN A 69 3.83 -19.45 0.55
CA ASN A 69 4.44 -20.70 0.09
C ASN A 69 4.76 -20.58 -1.41
N ASN A 70 6.02 -20.75 -1.81
CA ASN A 70 6.44 -20.65 -3.21
C ASN A 70 5.78 -21.73 -4.10
N ASN A 71 5.40 -22.88 -3.53
CA ASN A 71 4.72 -23.95 -4.27
C ASN A 71 3.33 -23.52 -4.77
N ASN A 72 2.74 -22.50 -4.16
CA ASN A 72 1.42 -21.98 -4.51
C ASN A 72 1.49 -20.79 -5.48
N GLN A 73 2.68 -20.45 -5.99
CA GLN A 73 2.90 -19.25 -6.80
C GLN A 73 2.03 -19.26 -8.06
N ILE A 74 1.13 -18.28 -8.15
CA ILE A 74 0.31 -18.09 -9.34
C ILE A 74 1.16 -17.43 -10.44
N LYS A 75 1.11 -18.02 -11.65
CA LYS A 75 1.80 -17.47 -12.82
C LYS A 75 1.28 -16.07 -13.13
N ASN A 76 2.20 -15.15 -13.44
CA ASN A 76 1.94 -13.74 -13.76
C ASN A 76 1.39 -12.86 -12.61
N ASP A 77 1.19 -13.40 -11.41
CA ASP A 77 0.87 -12.60 -10.24
C ASP A 77 2.14 -12.02 -9.59
N ARG A 78 2.38 -10.74 -9.86
CA ARG A 78 3.59 -10.03 -9.42
C ARG A 78 3.58 -9.67 -7.94
N LEU A 79 2.43 -9.74 -7.27
CA LEU A 79 2.28 -9.38 -5.85
C LEU A 79 2.08 -10.58 -4.94
N PHE A 80 1.96 -11.79 -5.50
CA PHE A 80 1.67 -13.02 -4.77
C PHE A 80 2.45 -13.17 -3.46
N LYS A 81 3.76 -12.90 -3.51
CA LYS A 81 4.67 -13.05 -2.36
C LYS A 81 4.37 -12.16 -1.15
N ILE A 82 3.66 -11.07 -1.35
CA ILE A 82 3.28 -10.12 -0.30
C ILE A 82 1.77 -10.00 -0.16
N ASP A 83 1.00 -10.77 -0.95
CA ASP A 83 -0.43 -10.53 -1.09
C ASP A 83 -1.19 -10.73 0.23
N MET A 84 -0.82 -11.75 1.02
CA MET A 84 -1.37 -11.98 2.35
C MET A 84 -1.26 -10.73 3.22
N VAL A 85 -0.03 -10.19 3.35
CA VAL A 85 0.23 -8.98 4.14
C VAL A 85 -0.50 -7.76 3.57
N LEU A 86 -0.58 -7.64 2.25
CA LEU A 86 -1.32 -6.55 1.61
C LEU A 86 -2.81 -6.64 1.92
N GLN A 87 -3.42 -7.82 1.88
CA GLN A 87 -4.83 -7.98 2.23
C GLN A 87 -5.07 -7.64 3.70
N ASP A 88 -4.21 -8.09 4.60
CA ASP A 88 -4.32 -7.78 6.04
C ASP A 88 -4.26 -6.27 6.31
N ILE A 89 -3.28 -5.57 5.71
CA ILE A 89 -3.15 -4.12 5.81
C ILE A 89 -4.42 -3.43 5.27
N LYS A 90 -4.89 -3.83 4.08
CA LYS A 90 -6.06 -3.23 3.46
C LYS A 90 -7.33 -3.47 4.28
N ASN A 91 -7.50 -4.66 4.85
CA ASN A 91 -8.64 -4.98 5.70
C ASN A 91 -8.60 -4.19 7.00
N ASN A 92 -7.43 -4.02 7.60
CA ASN A 92 -7.25 -3.18 8.77
C ASN A 92 -7.58 -1.71 8.46
N PHE A 93 -7.06 -1.17 7.36
CA PHE A 93 -7.34 0.22 6.97
C PHE A 93 -8.82 0.49 6.78
N ARG A 94 -9.52 -0.40 6.08
CA ARG A 94 -10.97 -0.28 5.79
C ARG A 94 -11.86 -0.47 7.01
N SER A 95 -11.39 -1.14 8.07
CA SER A 95 -12.19 -1.45 9.27
C SER A 95 -11.95 -0.46 10.41
N ALA A 96 -10.79 0.19 10.44
CA ALA A 96 -10.42 1.10 11.51
C ALA A 96 -11.16 2.45 11.47
N MET A 97 -11.74 2.85 10.33
CA MET A 97 -12.38 4.16 10.18
C MET A 97 -13.51 4.13 9.15
N VAL A 98 -14.59 4.86 9.45
CA VAL A 98 -15.60 5.26 8.46
C VAL A 98 -15.23 6.67 7.99
N PRO A 99 -15.03 6.89 6.68
CA PRO A 99 -14.59 8.20 6.20
C PRO A 99 -15.64 9.28 6.31
N PHE A 100 -15.16 10.52 6.36
CA PHE A 100 -15.94 11.74 6.21
C PHE A 100 -16.40 11.92 4.75
N GLN A 101 -16.99 13.07 4.46
CA GLN A 101 -17.63 13.31 3.18
C GLN A 101 -16.60 13.40 2.05
N ASN A 102 -15.43 13.99 2.28
CA ASN A 102 -14.49 14.33 1.22
C ASN A 102 -13.39 13.28 1.10
N LEU A 103 -13.26 12.73 -0.10
CA LEU A 103 -12.31 11.67 -0.40
C LEU A 103 -11.38 12.13 -1.52
N VAL A 104 -10.12 11.70 -1.50
CA VAL A 104 -9.15 12.03 -2.53
C VAL A 104 -8.46 10.78 -3.08
N ILE A 105 -8.26 10.74 -4.40
CA ILE A 105 -7.40 9.74 -5.04
C ILE A 105 -6.21 10.43 -5.69
N ASP A 106 -5.01 9.97 -5.33
CA ASP A 106 -3.75 10.45 -5.89
C ASP A 106 -2.69 9.33 -5.95
N GLU A 107 -1.54 9.64 -6.58
CA GLU A 107 -0.42 8.73 -6.74
C GLU A 107 0.75 9.01 -5.81
N SER A 108 1.15 7.95 -5.11
CA SER A 108 2.39 7.91 -4.34
C SER A 108 3.42 7.00 -5.00
N LEU A 109 4.69 7.28 -4.74
CA LEU A 109 5.82 6.53 -5.28
C LEU A 109 6.76 6.14 -4.15
N VAL A 110 6.75 4.86 -3.79
CA VAL A 110 7.64 4.32 -2.77
C VAL A 110 9.00 4.06 -3.40
N LEU A 111 10.04 4.76 -2.92
CA LEU A 111 11.40 4.69 -3.48
C LEU A 111 11.90 3.24 -3.49
N TRP A 112 12.35 2.78 -4.66
CA TRP A 112 13.00 1.47 -4.82
C TRP A 112 14.10 1.54 -5.87
N LYS A 113 15.34 1.27 -5.44
CA LYS A 113 16.53 1.32 -6.31
C LYS A 113 16.91 -0.06 -6.91
N GLY A 114 16.38 -1.16 -6.36
CA GLY A 114 16.70 -2.51 -6.80
C GLY A 114 16.11 -2.92 -8.16
N ARG A 115 16.39 -4.17 -8.54
CA ARG A 115 15.77 -4.83 -9.69
C ARG A 115 14.39 -5.36 -9.28
N LEU A 116 13.34 -4.78 -9.85
CA LEU A 116 11.96 -5.19 -9.62
C LEU A 116 11.13 -4.90 -10.87
N SER A 117 10.34 -5.87 -11.33
CA SER A 117 9.59 -5.80 -12.59
C SER A 117 8.45 -4.77 -12.61
N ILE A 118 7.95 -4.39 -11.43
CA ILE A 118 6.87 -3.39 -11.28
C ILE A 118 7.40 -1.97 -11.02
N LYS A 119 8.73 -1.80 -10.96
CA LYS A 119 9.36 -0.49 -10.76
C LYS A 119 8.96 0.48 -11.88
N GLN A 120 8.51 1.67 -11.49
CA GLN A 120 8.11 2.75 -12.38
C GLN A 120 9.14 3.88 -12.34
N PHE A 121 9.24 4.59 -13.47
CA PHE A 121 9.92 5.86 -13.57
C PHE A 121 8.91 6.99 -13.72
N ILE A 122 8.90 7.94 -12.79
CA ILE A 122 8.03 9.12 -12.84
C ILE A 122 8.92 10.36 -12.83
N ARG A 123 9.07 11.00 -13.99
CA ARG A 123 9.98 12.14 -14.20
C ARG A 123 9.72 13.31 -13.25
N THR A 124 8.46 13.55 -12.91
CA THR A 124 8.02 14.71 -12.12
C THR A 124 8.21 14.55 -10.61
N LYS A 125 8.47 13.34 -10.09
CA LYS A 125 8.65 13.10 -8.65
C LYS A 125 10.14 13.20 -8.27
N ARG A 126 10.44 13.75 -7.08
CA ARG A 126 11.81 13.90 -6.54
C ARG A 126 12.58 12.58 -6.57
N HIS A 127 11.95 11.52 -6.09
CA HIS A 127 12.44 10.15 -6.23
C HIS A 127 11.88 9.55 -7.51
N ARG A 128 12.61 9.63 -8.61
CA ARG A 128 12.07 9.25 -9.92
C ARG A 128 11.82 7.76 -10.11
N PHE A 129 12.44 6.87 -9.33
CA PHE A 129 12.30 5.42 -9.45
C PHE A 129 11.67 4.80 -8.21
N GLY A 130 10.58 4.05 -8.38
CA GLY A 130 9.91 3.42 -7.25
C GLY A 130 8.74 2.52 -7.62
N ILE A 131 8.02 2.06 -6.61
CA ILE A 131 6.78 1.31 -6.76
C ILE A 131 5.64 2.32 -6.71
N LYS A 132 4.85 2.40 -7.79
CA LYS A 132 3.73 3.35 -7.92
C LYS A 132 2.49 2.78 -7.20
N PHE A 133 1.90 3.60 -6.34
CA PHE A 133 0.64 3.34 -5.65
C PHE A 133 -0.41 4.32 -6.14
N PHE A 134 -1.63 3.84 -6.32
CA PHE A 134 -2.84 4.66 -6.31
C PHE A 134 -3.44 4.57 -4.92
N ILE A 135 -3.68 5.70 -4.26
CA ILE A 135 -4.11 5.74 -2.86
C ILE A 135 -5.44 6.48 -2.79
N LEU A 136 -6.39 5.93 -2.06
CA LEU A 136 -7.62 6.59 -1.64
C LEU A 136 -7.47 7.03 -0.19
N CYS A 137 -7.62 8.33 0.05
CA CYS A 137 -7.58 8.91 1.39
C CYS A 137 -8.87 9.65 1.74
N ASP A 138 -9.15 9.70 3.03
CA ASP A 138 -10.01 10.69 3.66
C ASP A 138 -9.28 12.03 3.74
N VAL A 139 -9.96 13.13 3.42
CA VAL A 139 -9.35 14.47 3.36
C VAL A 139 -9.28 15.12 4.73
N GLU A 140 -10.24 14.86 5.59
CA GLU A 140 -10.40 15.53 6.87
C GLU A 140 -9.34 15.11 7.90
N ILE A 141 -8.90 13.84 7.86
CA ILE A 141 -7.89 13.32 8.80
C ILE A 141 -6.66 12.69 8.13
N ASP A 142 -6.48 12.91 6.83
CA ASP A 142 -5.35 12.39 6.04
C ASP A 142 -5.17 10.85 6.14
N TYR A 143 -6.27 10.12 6.26
CA TYR A 143 -6.25 8.69 6.52
C TYR A 143 -6.37 7.85 5.25
N ILE A 144 -5.51 6.84 5.10
CA ILE A 144 -5.54 5.93 3.95
C ILE A 144 -6.65 4.91 4.12
N LEU A 145 -7.63 4.93 3.22
CA LEU A 145 -8.77 4.02 3.21
C LEU A 145 -8.50 2.76 2.38
N ASP A 146 -7.81 2.91 1.26
CA ASP A 146 -7.47 1.82 0.35
C ASP A 146 -6.32 2.22 -0.57
N PHE A 147 -5.66 1.24 -1.19
CA PHE A 147 -4.64 1.48 -2.20
C PHE A 147 -4.53 0.34 -3.21
N ILE A 148 -3.98 0.65 -4.38
CA ILE A 148 -3.66 -0.29 -5.44
C ILE A 148 -2.20 -0.11 -5.81
N ILE A 149 -1.45 -1.22 -5.84
CA ILE A 149 -0.09 -1.23 -6.36
C ILE A 149 -0.15 -1.41 -7.88
N TYR A 150 0.47 -0.49 -8.61
CA TYR A 150 0.54 -0.59 -10.06
C TYR A 150 1.56 -1.66 -10.47
N THR A 151 1.10 -2.64 -11.25
CA THR A 151 1.93 -3.75 -11.73
C THR A 151 1.99 -3.84 -13.25
N GLY A 152 1.58 -2.77 -13.95
CA GLY A 152 1.44 -2.75 -15.40
C GLY A 152 0.14 -3.40 -15.84
N LYS A 153 0.20 -4.27 -16.86
CA LYS A 153 -0.97 -4.96 -17.43
C LYS A 153 -1.66 -5.90 -16.44
N THR A 154 -0.96 -6.37 -15.40
CA THR A 154 -1.51 -7.28 -14.39
C THR A 154 -2.03 -6.54 -13.15
N THR A 155 -2.28 -5.23 -13.26
CA THR A 155 -2.83 -4.44 -12.14
C THR A 155 -4.21 -4.96 -11.81
N ARG A 156 -4.42 -5.32 -10.54
CA ARG A 156 -5.67 -5.94 -10.07
C ARG A 156 -6.77 -4.89 -9.94
N LEU A 157 -7.51 -4.68 -11.03
CA LEU A 157 -8.64 -3.75 -11.11
C LEU A 157 -9.95 -4.50 -11.32
N VAL A 158 -11.04 -3.93 -10.82
CA VAL A 158 -12.39 -4.43 -11.10
C VAL A 158 -12.71 -4.19 -12.58
N SER A 159 -13.37 -5.14 -13.22
CA SER A 159 -13.83 -4.98 -14.60
C SER A 159 -14.69 -3.73 -14.74
N CYS A 160 -14.43 -2.96 -15.80
CA CYS A 160 -15.17 -1.74 -16.10
C CYS A 160 -15.51 -1.68 -17.58
N ASP A 161 -16.52 -0.88 -17.91
CA ASP A 161 -16.81 -0.56 -19.30
C ASP A 161 -15.55 -0.01 -19.97
N ALA A 162 -15.29 -0.45 -21.20
CA ALA A 162 -14.14 -0.02 -21.98
C ALA A 162 -14.07 1.53 -22.09
N ASN A 163 -15.23 2.19 -22.03
CA ASN A 163 -15.35 3.64 -22.10
C ASN A 163 -14.79 4.40 -20.89
N LEU A 164 -14.67 3.77 -19.70
CA LEU A 164 -14.08 4.42 -18.52
C LEU A 164 -12.55 4.55 -18.63
N GLY A 165 -11.93 3.68 -19.42
CA GLY A 165 -10.48 3.57 -19.53
C GLY A 165 -9.78 3.19 -18.22
N GLN A 166 -8.45 3.20 -18.26
CA GLN A 166 -7.61 2.75 -17.16
C GLN A 166 -7.77 3.60 -15.88
N SER A 167 -7.85 4.93 -16.02
CA SER A 167 -7.95 5.83 -14.88
C SER A 167 -9.32 5.71 -14.18
N GLY A 168 -10.40 5.57 -14.96
CA GLY A 168 -11.72 5.28 -14.42
C GLY A 168 -11.79 3.90 -13.74
N ALA A 169 -11.09 2.89 -14.26
CA ALA A 169 -10.99 1.56 -13.64
C ALA A 169 -10.33 1.62 -12.25
N VAL A 170 -9.29 2.45 -12.09
CA VAL A 170 -8.63 2.70 -10.78
C VAL A 170 -9.63 3.32 -9.81
N VAL A 171 -10.30 4.42 -10.21
CA VAL A 171 -11.29 5.11 -9.38
C VAL A 171 -12.42 4.16 -8.98
N LYS A 172 -13.00 3.43 -9.94
CA LYS A 172 -14.05 2.43 -9.67
C LYS A 172 -13.60 1.36 -8.67
N THR A 173 -12.36 0.91 -8.77
CA THR A 173 -11.81 -0.12 -7.88
C THR A 173 -11.64 0.40 -6.46
N LEU A 174 -11.02 1.57 -6.29
CA LEU A 174 -10.80 2.19 -4.98
C LEU A 174 -12.11 2.61 -4.31
N MET A 175 -13.03 3.18 -5.09
CA MET A 175 -14.30 3.69 -4.59
C MET A 175 -15.35 2.61 -4.33
N LYS A 176 -15.10 1.34 -4.68
CA LYS A 176 -16.12 0.27 -4.64
C LYS A 176 -16.95 0.21 -3.35
N ARG A 177 -16.33 0.46 -2.18
CA ARG A 177 -16.98 0.42 -0.85
C ARG A 177 -17.60 1.77 -0.41
N TYR A 178 -17.33 2.83 -1.16
CA TYR A 178 -17.69 4.21 -0.85
C TYR A 178 -18.70 4.79 -1.85
N LEU A 179 -18.98 4.09 -2.96
CA LEU A 179 -20.06 4.48 -3.86
C LEU A 179 -21.44 4.41 -3.18
N ASN A 180 -22.35 5.27 -3.62
CA ASN A 180 -23.74 5.42 -3.16
C ASN A 180 -23.90 5.93 -1.72
N LYS A 181 -22.87 6.58 -1.16
CA LYS A 181 -22.88 7.10 0.21
C LYS A 181 -22.89 8.62 0.32
N GLY A 182 -22.94 9.35 -0.80
CA GLY A 182 -22.96 10.82 -0.79
C GLY A 182 -21.60 11.49 -0.61
N HIS A 183 -20.49 10.73 -0.74
CA HIS A 183 -19.14 11.31 -0.70
C HIS A 183 -18.89 12.24 -1.89
N THR A 184 -17.94 13.15 -1.70
CA THR A 184 -17.36 13.98 -2.75
C THR A 184 -15.94 13.51 -3.02
N LEU A 185 -15.68 13.07 -4.25
CA LEU A 185 -14.37 12.60 -4.66
C LEU A 185 -13.57 13.71 -5.36
N TYR A 186 -12.37 13.99 -4.85
CA TYR A 186 -11.39 14.89 -5.44
C TYR A 186 -10.34 14.09 -6.19
N THR A 187 -10.06 14.46 -7.44
CA THR A 187 -9.03 13.79 -8.26
C THR A 187 -8.26 14.77 -9.14
N ASP A 188 -7.07 14.36 -9.58
CA ASP A 188 -6.26 15.11 -10.52
C ASP A 188 -6.76 14.97 -11.99
N ASN A 189 -6.03 15.61 -12.92
CA ASN A 189 -6.36 15.57 -14.34
C ASN A 189 -6.09 14.23 -15.05
N TRP A 190 -5.35 13.32 -14.42
CA TRP A 190 -5.13 11.98 -14.93
C TRP A 190 -6.36 11.08 -14.72
N TYR A 191 -7.13 11.31 -13.65
CA TYR A 191 -8.39 10.61 -13.42
C TYR A 191 -9.59 11.29 -14.07
N THR A 192 -9.69 12.61 -13.96
CA THR A 192 -10.91 13.35 -14.28
C THR A 192 -11.28 13.25 -15.76
N SER A 193 -12.54 12.89 -16.02
CA SER A 193 -13.16 12.92 -17.36
C SER A 193 -14.69 13.02 -17.26
N PRO A 194 -15.38 13.56 -18.27
CA PRO A 194 -16.84 13.65 -18.27
C PRO A 194 -17.53 12.29 -18.06
N ILE A 195 -17.03 11.23 -18.71
CA ILE A 195 -17.57 9.88 -18.59
C ILE A 195 -17.46 9.37 -17.13
N LEU A 196 -16.32 9.59 -16.48
CA LEU A 196 -16.14 9.23 -15.07
C LEU A 196 -17.09 10.01 -14.17
N SER A 197 -17.26 11.32 -14.41
CA SER A 197 -18.17 12.15 -13.62
C SER A 197 -19.61 11.68 -13.73
N MET A 198 -20.09 11.33 -14.93
CA MET A 198 -21.42 10.76 -15.12
C MET A 198 -21.57 9.41 -14.40
N TYR A 199 -20.54 8.56 -14.43
CA TYR A 199 -20.53 7.28 -13.71
C TYR A 199 -20.65 7.48 -12.19
N LEU A 200 -19.86 8.38 -11.61
CA LEU A 200 -19.88 8.67 -10.17
C LEU A 200 -21.20 9.31 -9.74
N HIS A 201 -21.73 10.23 -10.55
CA HIS A 201 -23.02 10.86 -10.29
C HIS A 201 -24.17 9.84 -10.25
N LYS A 202 -24.21 8.90 -11.23
CA LYS A 202 -25.16 7.75 -11.21
C LYS A 202 -25.03 6.88 -9.96
N LYS A 203 -23.89 6.94 -9.26
CA LYS A 203 -23.59 6.23 -8.02
C LYS A 203 -23.63 7.15 -6.79
N LYS A 204 -24.44 8.21 -6.84
CA LYS A 204 -24.62 9.20 -5.75
C LYS A 204 -23.29 9.63 -5.12
N THR A 205 -22.30 9.90 -5.97
CA THR A 205 -20.96 10.34 -5.58
C THR A 205 -20.63 11.60 -6.37
N ASN A 206 -20.36 12.68 -5.66
CA ASN A 206 -19.95 13.93 -6.29
C ASN A 206 -18.49 13.81 -6.73
N THR A 207 -18.08 14.61 -7.71
CA THR A 207 -16.69 14.61 -8.17
C THR A 207 -16.22 16.03 -8.42
N CYS A 208 -14.96 16.29 -8.09
CA CYS A 208 -14.28 17.55 -8.35
C CYS A 208 -12.84 17.24 -8.80
N GLY A 209 -12.36 17.95 -9.80
CA GLY A 209 -11.02 17.73 -10.32
C GLY A 209 -10.71 18.60 -11.52
N THR A 210 -9.42 18.81 -11.75
CA THR A 210 -8.98 19.47 -12.99
C THR A 210 -9.15 18.51 -14.15
N VAL A 211 -9.58 18.97 -15.32
CA VAL A 211 -9.75 18.14 -16.52
C VAL A 211 -8.86 18.64 -17.64
N ARG A 212 -8.25 17.72 -18.41
CA ARG A 212 -7.50 18.12 -19.60
C ARG A 212 -8.49 18.42 -20.73
N CYS A 213 -8.25 19.50 -21.48
CA CYS A 213 -9.11 19.90 -22.59
C CYS A 213 -9.25 18.81 -23.66
N ASN A 214 -8.21 18.02 -23.89
CA ASN A 214 -8.20 16.91 -24.86
C ASN A 214 -8.84 15.61 -24.36
N ARG A 215 -9.56 15.62 -23.22
CA ARG A 215 -10.29 14.43 -22.75
C ARG A 215 -11.50 14.15 -23.62
N ARG A 216 -11.77 12.87 -23.88
CA ARG A 216 -12.99 12.42 -24.57
C ARG A 216 -14.23 12.94 -23.83
N GLY A 217 -15.13 13.57 -24.59
CA GLY A 217 -16.38 14.15 -24.07
C GLY A 217 -16.29 15.60 -23.61
N MET A 218 -15.10 16.22 -23.68
CA MET A 218 -14.98 17.67 -23.53
C MET A 218 -15.50 18.37 -24.79
N PRO A 219 -16.09 19.58 -24.65
CA PRO A 219 -16.43 20.40 -25.81
C PRO A 219 -15.16 20.76 -26.61
N PRO A 220 -15.29 21.01 -27.92
CA PRO A 220 -14.18 21.55 -28.70
C PRO A 220 -13.72 22.87 -28.09
N VAL A 221 -12.40 23.08 -28.07
CA VAL A 221 -11.75 24.31 -27.61
C VAL A 221 -11.64 25.28 -28.76
#